data_AF-A0A3A4R1F2-F1
#
_entry.id   AF-A0A3A4R1F2-F1
#
_cell.length_a   1.000
_cell.length_b   1.000
_cell.length_c   1.000
_cell.angle_alpha   90.00
_cell.angle_beta   90.00
_cell.angle_gamma   90.00
#
_symmetry.space_group_name_H-M   'P 1'
#
loop_
_entity.id
_entity.type
_entity.pdbx_description
1 polymer ?
#
loop_
_entity_poly.entity_id
_entity_poly.type
_entity_poly.pdbx_seq_one_letter_code
_entity_poly.pdbx_strand_id
1 'polypeptide(L)'
;MKKFLRTGGYCLCLLGVVLLVINSIGLVRSLRNKALYTETNTRFPDDITIDLDAFRHEMKRSDGESDQEYSVRINELVQKGISHVIWETADEKKYYLRIPLWENYILYAMSFVPITDEFKRYHFSNYKKSIERGIGVCGDAAVILSGLLENAGIDTNIIAFDGHVINEVEVDDGLWWVFDPDFGVVMPFDLDDMIAHEYQMAAAYRQKGYSESEIDVLKKIYLSKPDVYMNGYDFGPTKYQFEKISYVMIWVIPIFCIFSGFVILKWV
;
A
#
# COMPACT_ATOMS: atom_id res chain seq x y z
N MET A 1 -37.33 26.79 -20.06
CA MET A 1 -36.86 26.52 -18.68
C MET A 1 -37.24 25.11 -18.18
N LYS A 2 -38.52 24.73 -18.11
CA LYS A 2 -38.94 23.39 -17.62
C LYS A 2 -38.32 22.20 -18.36
N LYS A 3 -38.30 22.22 -19.70
CA LYS A 3 -37.66 21.16 -20.52
C LYS A 3 -36.18 20.98 -20.17
N PHE A 4 -35.46 22.08 -19.95
CA PHE A 4 -34.04 22.07 -19.59
C PHE A 4 -33.81 21.47 -18.20
N LEU A 5 -34.58 21.89 -17.19
CA LEU A 5 -34.50 21.33 -15.83
C LEU A 5 -34.83 19.83 -15.82
N ARG A 6 -35.86 19.41 -16.57
CA ARG A 6 -36.22 18.00 -16.69
C ARG A 6 -35.10 17.17 -17.33
N THR A 7 -34.46 17.68 -18.39
CA THR A 7 -33.27 17.05 -18.97
C THR A 7 -32.13 16.94 -17.95
N GLY A 8 -31.84 18.02 -17.21
CA GLY A 8 -30.82 18.00 -16.15
C GLY A 8 -31.09 16.95 -15.07
N GLY A 9 -32.35 16.80 -14.64
CA GLY A 9 -32.77 15.76 -13.69
C GLY A 9 -32.50 14.34 -14.20
N TYR A 10 -32.84 14.06 -15.47
CA TYR A 10 -32.52 12.76 -16.08
C TYR A 10 -31.02 12.52 -16.20
N CYS A 11 -30.22 13.53 -16.59
CA CYS A 11 -28.77 13.42 -16.67
C CYS A 11 -28.13 13.08 -15.31
N LEU A 12 -28.59 13.71 -14.22
CA LEU A 12 -28.10 13.42 -12.88
C LEU A 12 -28.44 12.00 -12.42
N CYS A 13 -29.68 11.54 -12.66
CA CYS A 13 -30.06 10.16 -12.36
C CYS A 13 -29.20 9.16 -13.15
N LEU A 14 -29.02 9.39 -14.45
CA LEU A 14 -28.22 8.51 -15.30
C LEU A 14 -26.77 8.48 -14.84
N LEU A 15 -26.16 9.64 -14.56
CA LEU A 15 -24.79 9.72 -14.07
C LEU A 15 -24.62 8.95 -12.76
N GLY A 16 -25.52 9.15 -11.79
CA GLY A 16 -25.44 8.43 -10.52
C GLY A 16 -25.63 6.93 -10.67
N VAL A 17 -26.53 6.46 -11.55
CA VAL A 17 -26.66 5.02 -11.83
C VAL A 17 -25.38 4.47 -12.45
N VAL A 18 -24.79 5.16 -13.42
CA VAL A 18 -23.54 4.74 -14.08
C VAL A 18 -22.38 4.64 -13.07
N LEU A 19 -22.19 5.66 -12.22
CA LEU A 19 -21.13 5.65 -11.21
C LEU A 19 -21.34 4.52 -10.17
N LEU A 20 -22.59 4.28 -9.75
CA LEU A 20 -22.91 3.20 -8.82
C LEU A 20 -22.64 1.81 -9.43
N VAL A 21 -22.96 1.62 -10.71
CA VAL A 21 -22.63 0.39 -11.44
C VAL A 21 -21.12 0.21 -11.54
N ILE A 22 -20.37 1.26 -11.89
CA ILE A 22 -18.91 1.23 -11.98
C ILE A 22 -18.27 0.80 -10.66
N ASN A 23 -18.68 1.38 -9.53
CA ASN A 23 -18.14 1.00 -8.23
C ASN A 23 -18.55 -0.41 -7.79
N SER A 24 -19.77 -0.83 -8.14
CA SER A 24 -20.22 -2.20 -7.87
C SER A 24 -19.37 -3.23 -8.61
N ILE A 25 -18.89 -2.92 -9.83
CA ILE A 25 -17.93 -3.76 -10.56
C ILE A 25 -16.61 -3.88 -9.78
N GLY A 26 -16.16 -2.81 -9.12
CA GLY A 26 -14.95 -2.84 -8.30
C GLY A 26 -15.01 -3.78 -7.10
N LEU A 27 -16.21 -4.10 -6.59
CA LEU A 27 -16.35 -5.07 -5.49
C LEU A 27 -15.97 -6.50 -5.90
N VAL A 28 -16.02 -6.82 -7.19
CA VAL A 28 -15.73 -8.18 -7.72
C VAL A 28 -14.45 -8.23 -8.54
N ARG A 29 -13.88 -7.09 -8.91
CA ARG A 29 -12.68 -7.00 -9.74
C ARG A 29 -11.49 -6.68 -8.87
N SER A 30 -10.51 -7.59 -8.84
CA SER A 30 -9.31 -7.38 -8.04
C SER A 30 -8.33 -6.40 -8.68
N LEU A 31 -7.62 -5.65 -7.83
CA LEU A 31 -6.42 -4.90 -8.21
C LEU A 31 -5.22 -5.81 -8.53
N ARG A 32 -5.26 -7.10 -8.20
CA ARG A 32 -4.15 -8.01 -8.50
C ARG A 32 -4.15 -8.42 -9.96
N ASN A 33 -3.16 -7.95 -10.72
CA ASN A 33 -2.95 -8.45 -12.07
C ASN A 33 -2.12 -9.74 -12.05
N LYS A 34 -2.64 -10.83 -12.64
CA LYS A 34 -1.91 -12.11 -12.74
C LYS A 34 -0.58 -12.03 -13.48
N ALA A 35 -0.38 -11.01 -14.32
CA ALA A 35 0.89 -10.81 -14.99
C ALA A 35 2.06 -10.48 -14.04
N LEU A 36 1.78 -10.10 -12.78
CA LEU A 36 2.79 -9.87 -11.75
C LEU A 36 3.64 -11.12 -11.49
N TYR A 37 3.03 -12.31 -11.47
CA TYR A 37 3.73 -13.58 -11.21
C TYR A 37 4.69 -14.02 -12.33
N THR A 38 4.72 -13.27 -13.43
CA THR A 38 5.60 -13.50 -14.59
C THR A 38 6.37 -12.23 -14.97
N GLU A 39 6.30 -11.18 -14.14
CA GLU A 39 7.06 -9.95 -14.37
C GLU A 39 8.52 -10.21 -14.03
N THR A 40 9.41 -9.77 -14.92
CA THR A 40 10.86 -9.93 -14.75
C THR A 40 11.56 -8.60 -14.60
N ASN A 41 10.88 -7.48 -14.89
CA ASN A 41 11.39 -6.14 -14.66
C ASN A 41 11.11 -5.68 -13.21
N THR A 42 11.67 -6.44 -12.27
CA THR A 42 11.57 -6.26 -10.82
C THR A 42 12.94 -5.97 -10.23
N ARG A 43 12.97 -5.45 -9.00
CA ARG A 43 14.21 -5.23 -8.24
C ARG A 43 14.86 -6.56 -7.89
N PHE A 44 14.07 -7.53 -7.45
CA PHE A 44 14.54 -8.85 -7.04
C PHE A 44 14.09 -9.93 -8.04
N PRO A 45 14.91 -10.97 -8.28
CA PRO A 45 14.47 -12.16 -9.00
C PRO A 45 13.31 -12.84 -8.25
N ASP A 46 12.30 -13.33 -8.99
CA ASP A 46 11.15 -14.05 -8.43
C ASP A 46 10.47 -13.31 -7.26
N ASP A 47 10.34 -11.99 -7.40
CA ASP A 47 9.98 -11.03 -6.34
C ASP A 47 8.65 -11.36 -5.63
N ILE A 48 7.68 -11.90 -6.38
CA ILE A 48 6.41 -12.38 -5.83
C ILE A 48 6.31 -13.89 -5.99
N THR A 49 6.25 -14.59 -4.85
CA THR A 49 6.26 -16.07 -4.81
C THR A 49 4.94 -16.66 -4.33
N ILE A 50 4.06 -15.85 -3.74
CA ILE A 50 2.75 -16.28 -3.26
C ILE A 50 1.61 -15.45 -3.86
N ASP A 51 0.45 -16.08 -4.05
CA ASP A 51 -0.74 -15.40 -4.52
C ASP A 51 -1.51 -14.67 -3.40
N LEU A 52 -2.57 -13.95 -3.79
CA LEU A 52 -3.38 -13.17 -2.82
C LEU A 52 -4.13 -14.04 -1.82
N ASP A 53 -4.58 -15.22 -2.23
CA ASP A 53 -5.38 -16.08 -1.37
C ASP A 53 -4.48 -16.80 -0.36
N ALA A 54 -3.28 -17.24 -0.79
CA ALA A 54 -2.22 -17.71 0.07
C ALA A 54 -1.81 -16.63 1.08
N PHE A 55 -1.54 -15.39 0.62
CA PHE A 55 -1.21 -14.27 1.50
C PHE A 55 -2.29 -14.05 2.58
N ARG A 56 -3.57 -14.02 2.18
CA ARG A 56 -4.71 -13.83 3.09
C ARG A 56 -4.90 -14.98 4.08
N HIS A 57 -4.51 -16.19 3.68
CA HIS A 57 -4.53 -17.34 4.55
C HIS A 57 -3.40 -17.25 5.58
N GLU A 58 -2.17 -17.02 5.10
CA GLU A 58 -0.96 -16.99 5.90
C GLU A 58 -0.88 -15.76 6.82
N MET A 59 -1.46 -14.62 6.47
CA MET A 59 -1.40 -13.42 7.35
C MET A 59 -2.12 -13.58 8.69
N LYS A 60 -2.93 -14.63 8.85
CA LYS A 60 -3.63 -14.93 10.09
C LYS A 60 -2.63 -15.42 11.14
N ARG A 61 -2.82 -14.98 12.38
CA ARG A 61 -2.02 -15.44 13.51
C ARG A 61 -2.35 -16.89 13.84
N SER A 62 -1.34 -17.68 14.13
CA SER A 62 -1.50 -19.07 14.56
C SER A 62 -1.81 -19.13 16.05
N ASP A 63 -2.50 -20.20 16.49
CA ASP A 63 -2.80 -20.40 17.91
C ASP A 63 -1.49 -20.53 18.72
N GLY A 64 -1.32 -19.65 19.72
CA GLY A 64 -0.14 -19.65 20.59
C GLY A 64 1.12 -19.03 19.99
N GLU A 65 1.05 -18.44 18.80
CA GLU A 65 2.16 -17.72 18.18
C GLU A 65 2.46 -16.42 18.96
N SER A 66 3.70 -16.24 19.40
CA SER A 66 4.18 -15.02 20.07
C SER A 66 4.24 -13.80 19.13
N ASP A 67 4.33 -12.60 19.69
CA ASP A 67 4.44 -11.36 18.89
C ASP A 67 5.72 -11.34 18.06
N GLN A 68 6.84 -11.81 18.64
CA GLN A 68 8.09 -12.02 17.92
C GLN A 68 7.94 -12.99 16.74
N GLU A 69 7.39 -14.19 16.96
CA GLU A 69 7.22 -15.20 15.90
C GLU A 69 6.30 -14.69 14.78
N TYR A 70 5.18 -14.06 15.17
CA TYR A 70 4.25 -13.44 14.24
C TYR A 70 4.96 -12.36 13.40
N SER A 71 5.69 -11.45 14.04
CA SER A 71 6.36 -10.33 13.36
C SER A 71 7.42 -10.81 12.35
N VAL A 72 8.25 -11.79 12.73
CA VAL A 72 9.24 -12.42 11.84
C VAL A 72 8.58 -13.06 10.63
N ARG A 73 7.51 -13.83 10.84
CA ARG A 73 6.81 -14.52 9.76
C ARG A 73 6.08 -13.54 8.85
N ILE A 74 5.43 -12.52 9.40
CA ILE A 74 4.71 -11.52 8.61
C ILE A 74 5.67 -10.67 7.77
N ASN A 75 6.84 -10.32 8.30
CA ASN A 75 7.87 -9.64 7.51
C ASN A 75 8.26 -10.44 6.25
N GLU A 76 8.50 -11.74 6.42
CA GLU A 76 8.78 -12.63 5.28
C GLU A 76 7.57 -12.79 4.35
N LEU A 77 6.35 -12.81 4.90
CA LEU A 77 5.12 -12.87 4.12
C LEU A 77 4.96 -11.64 3.22
N VAL A 78 5.24 -10.43 3.75
CA VAL A 78 5.20 -9.19 2.97
C VAL A 78 6.20 -9.25 1.82
N GLN A 79 7.45 -9.64 2.08
CA GLN A 79 8.48 -9.78 1.05
C GLN A 79 8.04 -10.74 -0.06
N LYS A 80 7.53 -11.93 0.29
CA LYS A 80 7.05 -12.92 -0.70
C LYS A 80 5.81 -12.47 -1.46
N GLY A 81 5.04 -11.58 -0.84
CA GLY A 81 3.71 -11.20 -1.25
C GLY A 81 3.66 -9.96 -2.12
N ILE A 82 4.75 -9.21 -2.31
CA ILE A 82 4.76 -7.94 -3.05
C ILE A 82 5.87 -7.96 -4.06
N SER A 83 5.57 -7.58 -5.29
CA SER A 83 6.61 -7.35 -6.30
C SER A 83 7.13 -5.91 -6.20
N HIS A 84 8.42 -5.77 -5.90
CA HIS A 84 9.16 -4.52 -5.99
C HIS A 84 9.54 -4.23 -7.44
N VAL A 85 8.72 -3.43 -8.13
CA VAL A 85 9.01 -3.03 -9.51
C VAL A 85 9.94 -1.82 -9.58
N ILE A 86 10.58 -1.63 -10.72
CA ILE A 86 11.20 -0.34 -11.05
C ILE A 86 10.08 0.69 -11.26
N TRP A 87 9.80 1.46 -10.22
CA TRP A 87 8.58 2.26 -10.08
C TRP A 87 8.35 3.22 -11.23
N GLU A 88 9.39 3.81 -11.81
CA GLU A 88 9.30 4.80 -12.89
C GLU A 88 8.96 4.18 -14.24
N THR A 89 9.34 2.90 -14.44
CA THR A 89 9.22 2.21 -15.73
C THR A 89 8.08 1.19 -15.77
N ALA A 90 7.56 0.78 -14.60
CA ALA A 90 6.44 -0.13 -14.51
C ALA A 90 5.21 0.38 -15.28
N ASP A 91 4.46 -0.52 -15.91
CA ASP A 91 3.28 -0.13 -16.69
C ASP A 91 2.12 0.29 -15.78
N GLU A 92 1.82 1.59 -15.79
CA GLU A 92 0.83 2.23 -14.93
C GLU A 92 -0.58 1.63 -15.07
N LYS A 93 -0.95 1.17 -16.28
CA LYS A 93 -2.28 0.65 -16.58
C LYS A 93 -2.35 -0.84 -16.34
N LYS A 94 -1.32 -1.59 -16.74
CA LYS A 94 -1.24 -3.05 -16.55
C LYS A 94 -1.32 -3.39 -15.07
N TYR A 95 -0.57 -2.69 -14.23
CA TYR A 95 -0.49 -2.98 -12.79
C TYR A 95 -1.35 -2.07 -11.92
N TYR A 96 -2.23 -1.28 -12.53
CA TYR A 96 -3.15 -0.39 -11.82
C TYR A 96 -2.43 0.53 -10.82
N LEU A 97 -1.22 0.99 -11.18
CA LEU A 97 -0.54 2.05 -10.44
C LEU A 97 -1.33 3.35 -10.55
N ARG A 98 -1.93 3.58 -11.73
CA ARG A 98 -3.05 4.50 -11.84
C ARG A 98 -4.32 3.81 -11.39
N ILE A 99 -4.96 4.36 -10.37
CA ILE A 99 -6.17 3.77 -9.79
C ILE A 99 -7.27 3.66 -10.85
N PRO A 100 -7.79 2.46 -11.14
CA PRO A 100 -8.83 2.28 -12.15
C PRO A 100 -10.14 2.97 -11.77
N LEU A 101 -10.90 3.37 -12.80
CA LEU A 101 -12.21 4.00 -12.62
C LEU A 101 -13.17 3.18 -11.74
N TRP A 102 -13.12 1.85 -11.87
CA TRP A 102 -13.96 0.92 -11.11
C TRP A 102 -13.51 0.75 -9.65
N GLU A 103 -12.25 1.04 -9.33
CA GLU A 103 -11.74 0.97 -7.96
C GLU A 103 -12.10 2.23 -7.20
N ASN A 104 -11.77 3.39 -7.77
CA ASN A 104 -12.08 4.68 -7.18
C ASN A 104 -12.03 5.77 -8.25
N TYR A 105 -13.20 6.19 -8.76
CA TYR A 105 -13.25 7.18 -9.84
C TYR A 105 -12.76 8.58 -9.42
N ILE A 106 -12.71 8.88 -8.11
CA ILE A 106 -12.18 10.16 -7.60
C ILE A 106 -10.66 10.14 -7.77
N LEU A 107 -9.98 9.10 -7.26
CA LEU A 107 -8.53 8.93 -7.44
C LEU A 107 -8.16 8.82 -8.93
N TYR A 108 -8.97 8.11 -9.73
CA TYR A 108 -8.80 8.06 -11.18
C TYR A 108 -8.87 9.46 -11.81
N ALA A 109 -9.85 10.29 -11.45
CA ALA A 109 -9.96 11.65 -11.96
C ALA A 109 -8.76 12.52 -11.54
N MET A 110 -8.30 12.37 -10.29
CA MET A 110 -7.13 13.09 -9.77
C MET A 110 -5.84 12.78 -10.54
N SER A 111 -5.73 11.58 -11.16
CA SER A 111 -4.56 11.22 -11.98
C SER A 111 -4.34 12.09 -13.22
N PHE A 112 -5.37 12.85 -13.65
CA PHE A 112 -5.29 13.77 -14.78
C PHE A 112 -5.08 15.23 -14.37
N VAL A 113 -5.11 15.52 -13.07
CA VAL A 113 -4.95 16.87 -12.56
C VAL A 113 -3.44 17.17 -12.42
N PRO A 114 -2.90 18.21 -13.07
CA PRO A 114 -1.46 18.49 -13.09
C PRO A 114 -0.97 19.19 -11.81
N ILE A 115 -1.39 18.70 -10.64
CA ILE A 115 -0.97 19.21 -9.33
C ILE A 115 0.20 18.39 -8.79
N THR A 116 0.15 17.07 -8.93
CA THR A 116 1.18 16.14 -8.44
C THR A 116 1.19 14.86 -9.29
N ASP A 117 2.35 14.25 -9.45
CA ASP A 117 2.51 12.96 -10.12
C ASP A 117 2.06 11.78 -9.24
N GLU A 118 1.82 12.01 -7.95
CA GLU A 118 1.37 11.02 -6.96
C GLU A 118 0.10 10.29 -7.39
N PHE A 119 -0.83 10.94 -8.08
CA PHE A 119 -2.07 10.28 -8.54
C PHE A 119 -1.90 9.51 -9.85
N LYS A 120 -0.79 9.68 -10.58
CA LYS A 120 -0.49 8.90 -11.80
C LYS A 120 0.02 7.51 -11.44
N ARG A 121 0.84 7.44 -10.38
CA ARG A 121 1.38 6.22 -9.78
C ARG A 121 1.13 6.27 -8.27
N TYR A 122 -0.01 5.72 -7.87
CA TYR A 122 -0.58 5.92 -6.54
C TYR A 122 0.00 4.94 -5.52
N HIS A 123 0.52 5.44 -4.40
CA HIS A 123 0.88 4.63 -3.24
C HIS A 123 -0.27 4.62 -2.24
N PHE A 124 -0.89 3.46 -2.02
CA PHE A 124 -1.98 3.33 -1.08
C PHE A 124 -1.51 3.57 0.36
N SER A 125 -2.31 4.31 1.13
CA SER A 125 -2.15 4.38 2.59
C SER A 125 -2.86 3.21 3.27
N ASN A 126 -3.88 2.64 2.61
CA ASN A 126 -4.56 1.44 3.08
C ASN A 126 -3.76 0.19 2.72
N TYR A 127 -3.08 -0.39 3.72
CA TYR A 127 -2.29 -1.60 3.55
C TYR A 127 -3.04 -2.76 2.89
N LYS A 128 -4.36 -2.91 3.13
CA LYS A 128 -5.16 -3.97 2.51
C LYS A 128 -5.25 -3.80 0.99
N LYS A 129 -5.27 -2.55 0.51
CA LYS A 129 -5.25 -2.23 -0.92
C LYS A 129 -3.87 -2.42 -1.52
N SER A 130 -2.81 -2.12 -0.78
CA SER A 130 -1.43 -2.45 -1.18
C SER A 130 -1.23 -3.96 -1.33
N ILE A 131 -1.69 -4.77 -0.35
CA ILE A 131 -1.68 -6.24 -0.42
C ILE A 131 -2.50 -6.73 -1.62
N GLU A 132 -3.71 -6.20 -1.81
CA GLU A 132 -4.57 -6.58 -2.93
C GLU A 132 -3.88 -6.31 -4.27
N ARG A 133 -3.28 -5.14 -4.45
CA ARG A 133 -2.61 -4.77 -5.70
C ARG A 133 -1.35 -5.61 -5.92
N GLY A 134 -0.56 -5.82 -4.87
CA GLY A 134 0.55 -6.76 -4.88
C GLY A 134 1.85 -6.29 -5.49
N ILE A 135 2.00 -4.97 -5.64
CA ILE A 135 3.11 -4.31 -6.31
C ILE A 135 3.33 -2.96 -5.62
N GLY A 136 4.60 -2.64 -5.39
CA GLY A 136 5.01 -1.44 -4.68
C GLY A 136 6.52 -1.28 -4.68
N VAL A 137 7.00 -0.46 -3.76
CA VAL A 137 8.41 -0.30 -3.39
C VAL A 137 8.57 -0.47 -1.88
N CYS A 138 9.77 -0.25 -1.34
CA CYS A 138 10.07 -0.37 0.09
C CYS A 138 9.09 0.39 1.01
N GLY A 139 8.68 1.60 0.64
CA GLY A 139 7.66 2.35 1.39
C GLY A 139 6.28 1.69 1.42
N ASP A 140 5.85 1.02 0.35
CA ASP A 140 4.60 0.25 0.35
C ASP A 140 4.73 -1.02 1.21
N ALA A 141 5.87 -1.70 1.15
CA ALA A 141 6.16 -2.87 1.99
C ALA A 141 6.14 -2.50 3.47
N ALA A 142 6.73 -1.36 3.85
CA ALA A 142 6.74 -0.86 5.22
C ALA A 142 5.34 -0.49 5.73
N VAL A 143 4.52 0.16 4.90
CA VAL A 143 3.11 0.45 5.21
C VAL A 143 2.31 -0.85 5.36
N ILE A 144 2.61 -1.88 4.55
CA ILE A 144 1.96 -3.18 4.68
C ILE A 144 2.30 -3.85 6.00
N LEU A 145 3.59 -3.94 6.34
CA LEU A 145 4.05 -4.55 7.58
C LEU A 145 3.44 -3.80 8.78
N SER A 146 3.55 -2.47 8.81
CA SER A 146 2.98 -1.65 9.89
C SER A 146 1.48 -1.88 10.06
N GLY A 147 0.70 -1.85 8.96
CA GLY A 147 -0.75 -2.08 9.04
C GLY A 147 -1.15 -3.50 9.46
N LEU A 148 -0.34 -4.51 9.16
CA LEU A 148 -0.57 -5.89 9.62
C LEU A 148 -0.29 -6.05 11.12
N LEU A 149 0.83 -5.49 11.60
CA LEU A 149 1.25 -5.54 13.00
C LEU A 149 0.31 -4.72 13.90
N GLU A 150 -0.07 -3.51 13.50
CA GLU A 150 -1.05 -2.69 14.22
C GLU A 150 -2.39 -3.40 14.37
N ASN A 151 -2.84 -4.09 13.32
CA ASN A 151 -4.08 -4.86 13.37
C ASN A 151 -3.97 -6.10 14.30
N ALA A 152 -2.75 -6.55 14.59
CA ALA A 152 -2.46 -7.59 15.59
C ALA A 152 -2.20 -7.03 16.99
N GLY A 153 -2.20 -5.70 17.18
CA GLY A 153 -1.91 -5.04 18.45
C GLY A 153 -0.42 -4.96 18.79
N ILE A 154 0.44 -5.04 17.78
CA ILE A 154 1.90 -4.95 17.92
C ILE A 154 2.34 -3.57 17.45
N ASP A 155 3.09 -2.87 18.29
CA ASP A 155 3.57 -1.51 18.00
C ASP A 155 4.73 -1.56 17.01
N THR A 156 4.76 -0.54 16.14
CA THR A 156 5.73 -0.46 15.04
C THR A 156 5.96 0.99 14.65
N ASN A 157 7.18 1.31 14.24
CA ASN A 157 7.53 2.58 13.63
C ASN A 157 7.97 2.33 12.18
N ILE A 158 7.53 3.17 11.24
CA ILE A 158 8.10 3.25 9.90
C ILE A 158 9.30 4.18 9.96
N ILE A 159 10.46 3.68 9.54
CA ILE A 159 11.73 4.40 9.53
C ILE A 159 12.10 4.70 8.08
N ALA A 160 12.07 5.98 7.70
CA ALA A 160 12.35 6.42 6.34
C ALA A 160 13.74 7.05 6.26
N PHE A 161 14.63 6.41 5.52
CA PHE A 161 15.93 6.96 5.14
C PHE A 161 15.86 7.56 3.73
N ASP A 162 16.87 8.35 3.36
CA ASP A 162 17.01 8.83 1.99
C ASP A 162 17.34 7.65 1.05
N GLY A 163 16.30 7.09 0.43
CA GLY A 163 16.39 6.01 -0.55
C GLY A 163 15.94 4.63 -0.08
N HIS A 164 15.57 4.45 1.20
CA HIS A 164 15.04 3.17 1.69
C HIS A 164 14.13 3.34 2.91
N VAL A 165 13.16 2.44 3.08
CA VAL A 165 12.19 2.48 4.18
C VAL A 165 12.10 1.11 4.82
N ILE A 166 12.20 1.08 6.14
CA ILE A 166 12.14 -0.14 6.97
C ILE A 166 11.20 0.09 8.15
N ASN A 167 11.07 -0.91 9.03
CA ASN A 167 10.28 -0.82 10.24
C ASN A 167 11.12 -1.10 11.49
N GLU A 168 10.78 -0.44 12.58
CA GLU A 168 11.07 -0.89 13.94
C GLU A 168 9.82 -1.55 14.50
N VAL A 169 9.94 -2.64 15.24
CA VAL A 169 8.81 -3.43 15.74
C VAL A 169 9.07 -3.86 17.17
N GLU A 170 8.09 -3.66 18.04
CA GLU A 170 8.12 -4.14 19.42
C GLU A 170 7.75 -5.62 19.46
N VAL A 171 8.75 -6.50 19.55
CA VAL A 171 8.55 -7.96 19.47
C VAL A 171 8.25 -8.61 20.83
N ASP A 172 8.53 -7.89 21.92
CA ASP A 172 8.21 -8.21 23.32
C ASP A 172 8.21 -6.89 24.12
N ASP A 173 7.76 -6.90 25.39
CA ASP A 173 7.61 -5.70 26.25
C ASP A 173 8.89 -4.85 26.30
N GLY A 174 8.88 -3.72 25.59
CA GLY A 174 10.02 -2.79 25.46
C GLY A 174 11.18 -3.28 24.58
N LEU A 175 11.06 -4.45 23.95
CA LEU A 175 12.09 -5.03 23.07
C LEU A 175 11.79 -4.71 21.61
N TRP A 176 12.59 -3.82 21.03
CA TRP A 176 12.46 -3.36 19.66
C TRP A 176 13.48 -4.00 18.73
N TRP A 177 13.01 -4.51 17.60
CA TRP A 177 13.83 -5.09 16.54
C TRP A 177 13.59 -4.33 15.23
N VAL A 178 14.58 -4.34 14.34
CA VAL A 178 14.45 -3.74 13.01
C VAL A 178 14.10 -4.78 11.96
N PHE A 179 13.14 -4.45 11.10
CA PHE A 179 12.59 -5.29 10.05
C PHE A 179 12.66 -4.57 8.71
N ASP A 180 13.19 -5.25 7.70
CA ASP A 180 13.13 -4.78 6.32
C ASP A 180 12.18 -5.69 5.54
N PRO A 181 10.90 -5.28 5.34
CA PRO A 181 9.91 -6.09 4.64
C PRO A 181 10.11 -6.14 3.13
N ASP A 182 10.93 -5.25 2.57
CA ASP A 182 11.25 -5.24 1.15
C ASP A 182 12.30 -6.32 0.84
N PHE A 183 13.25 -6.51 1.75
CA PHE A 183 14.30 -7.54 1.67
C PHE A 183 13.98 -8.81 2.48
N GLY A 184 12.90 -8.83 3.27
CA GLY A 184 12.56 -9.94 4.16
C GLY A 184 13.65 -10.21 5.21
N VAL A 185 14.37 -9.17 5.62
CA VAL A 185 15.47 -9.23 6.60
C VAL A 185 14.94 -8.85 7.98
N VAL A 186 15.42 -9.54 9.01
CA VAL A 186 15.15 -9.22 10.42
C VAL A 186 16.48 -9.01 11.12
N MET A 187 16.56 -7.93 11.89
CA MET A 187 17.73 -7.51 12.65
C MET A 187 17.33 -7.48 14.13
N PRO A 188 17.79 -8.44 14.96
CA PRO A 188 17.34 -8.62 16.34
C PRO A 188 18.03 -7.64 17.30
N PHE A 189 17.97 -6.36 16.96
CA PHE A 189 18.52 -5.21 17.69
C PHE A 189 17.74 -3.96 17.25
N ASP A 190 17.78 -2.91 18.07
CA ASP A 190 17.06 -1.67 17.82
C ASP A 190 17.72 -0.80 16.72
N LEU A 191 17.06 0.29 16.36
CA LEU A 191 17.53 1.19 15.31
C LEU A 191 18.88 1.84 15.64
N ASP A 192 19.12 2.22 16.89
CA ASP A 192 20.35 2.86 17.32
C ASP A 192 21.54 1.88 17.25
N ASP A 193 21.33 0.64 17.68
CA ASP A 193 22.30 -0.44 17.57
C ASP A 193 22.59 -0.80 16.10
N MET A 194 21.57 -0.80 15.23
CA MET A 194 21.76 -1.00 13.79
C MET A 194 22.69 0.05 13.18
N ILE A 195 22.46 1.32 13.51
CA ILE A 195 23.25 2.45 12.99
C ILE A 195 24.67 2.44 13.57
N ALA A 196 24.82 2.11 14.86
CA ALA A 196 26.12 2.04 15.52
C ALA A 196 26.97 0.85 15.07
N HIS A 197 26.34 -0.27 14.67
CA HIS A 197 27.01 -1.54 14.37
C HIS A 197 26.74 -2.03 12.94
N GLU A 198 27.25 -1.28 11.96
CA GLU A 198 27.15 -1.58 10.51
C GLU A 198 27.45 -3.05 10.14
N TYR A 199 28.38 -3.70 10.87
CA TYR A 199 28.75 -5.09 10.62
C TYR A 199 27.61 -6.09 10.91
N GLN A 200 26.75 -5.81 11.91
CA GLN A 200 25.63 -6.66 12.28
C GLN A 200 24.52 -6.56 11.23
N MET A 201 24.21 -5.34 10.81
CA MET A 201 23.30 -5.09 9.68
C MET A 201 23.79 -5.81 8.43
N ALA A 202 25.06 -5.62 8.04
CA ALA A 202 25.63 -6.29 6.88
C ALA A 202 25.58 -7.82 6.98
N ALA A 203 25.75 -8.38 8.18
CA ALA A 203 25.63 -9.82 8.40
C ALA A 203 24.20 -10.34 8.18
N ALA A 204 23.17 -9.59 8.60
CA ALA A 204 21.77 -9.95 8.40
C ALA A 204 21.39 -10.04 6.91
N TYR A 205 21.77 -9.03 6.11
CA TYR A 205 21.55 -9.06 4.65
C TYR A 205 22.34 -10.17 3.97
N ARG A 206 23.61 -10.37 4.36
CA ARG A 206 24.44 -11.46 3.80
C ARG A 206 23.86 -12.84 4.10
N GLN A 207 23.30 -13.04 5.29
CA GLN A 207 22.64 -14.30 5.66
C GLN A 207 21.40 -14.59 4.80
N LYS A 208 20.70 -13.55 4.35
CA LYS A 208 19.59 -13.67 3.39
C LYS A 208 20.04 -13.87 1.94
N GLY A 209 21.34 -13.73 1.66
CA GLY A 209 21.94 -14.01 0.36
C GLY A 209 22.12 -12.77 -0.53
N TYR A 210 21.95 -11.56 0.01
CA TYR A 210 22.19 -10.33 -0.73
C TYR A 210 23.68 -10.09 -1.01
N SER A 211 23.98 -9.45 -2.14
CA SER A 211 25.35 -9.22 -2.59
C SER A 211 26.05 -8.12 -1.78
N GLU A 212 27.39 -8.17 -1.71
CA GLU A 212 28.17 -7.10 -1.06
C GLU A 212 27.91 -5.72 -1.69
N SER A 213 27.66 -5.66 -3.00
CA SER A 213 27.32 -4.40 -3.67
C SER A 213 26.00 -3.80 -3.20
N GLU A 214 24.98 -4.61 -2.93
CA GLU A 214 23.71 -4.13 -2.38
C GLU A 214 23.87 -3.69 -0.93
N ILE A 215 24.62 -4.48 -0.15
CA ILE A 215 24.95 -4.17 1.25
C ILE A 215 25.70 -2.84 1.34
N ASP A 216 26.68 -2.58 0.47
CA ASP A 216 27.44 -1.32 0.42
C ASP A 216 26.57 -0.10 0.07
N VAL A 217 25.49 -0.29 -0.69
CA VAL A 217 24.50 0.77 -0.93
C VAL A 217 23.67 1.01 0.32
N LEU A 218 23.14 -0.05 0.95
CA LEU A 218 22.33 0.05 2.17
C LEU A 218 23.10 0.70 3.33
N LYS A 219 24.38 0.35 3.49
CA LYS A 219 25.28 0.98 4.46
C LYS A 219 25.32 2.50 4.30
N LYS A 220 25.43 3.00 3.07
CA LYS A 220 25.44 4.45 2.80
C LYS A 220 24.09 5.10 3.12
N ILE A 221 22.99 4.40 2.82
CA ILE A 221 21.63 4.88 3.11
C ILE A 221 21.42 4.99 4.62
N TYR A 222 21.81 3.97 5.39
CA TYR A 222 21.61 3.95 6.85
C TYR A 222 22.53 4.89 7.65
N LEU A 223 23.56 5.46 7.00
CA LEU A 223 24.33 6.57 7.59
C LEU A 223 23.58 7.92 7.52
N SER A 224 22.50 8.01 6.72
CA SER A 224 21.66 9.20 6.69
C SER A 224 20.76 9.26 7.93
N LYS A 225 20.38 10.48 8.32
CA LYS A 225 19.43 10.68 9.42
C LYS A 225 18.04 10.21 8.97
N PRO A 226 17.39 9.27 9.67
CA PRO A 226 16.04 8.85 9.33
C PRO A 226 14.98 9.83 9.85
N ASP A 227 13.84 9.81 9.19
CA ASP A 227 12.56 10.26 9.75
C ASP A 227 11.80 9.06 10.32
N VAL A 228 11.15 9.26 11.47
CA VAL A 228 10.44 8.20 12.20
C VAL A 228 8.95 8.53 12.26
N TYR A 229 8.12 7.56 11.88
CA TYR A 229 6.66 7.69 11.84
C TYR A 229 6.03 6.54 12.63
N MET A 230 5.06 6.81 13.49
CA MET A 230 4.51 5.78 14.40
C MET A 230 3.61 4.75 13.70
N ASN A 231 3.24 4.97 12.44
CA ASN A 231 2.33 4.12 11.68
C ASN A 231 2.19 4.63 10.24
N GLY A 232 1.44 3.89 9.42
CA GLY A 232 1.10 4.28 8.05
C GLY A 232 0.25 5.56 7.94
N TYR A 233 -0.45 6.00 8.99
CA TYR A 233 -1.15 7.29 8.98
C TYR A 233 -0.16 8.46 9.10
N ASP A 234 0.78 8.39 10.05
CA ASP A 234 1.77 9.44 10.28
C ASP A 234 2.77 9.56 9.11
N PHE A 235 3.03 8.46 8.41
CA PHE A 235 3.86 8.44 7.20
C PHE A 235 3.26 9.25 6.03
N GLY A 236 1.96 9.54 6.06
CA GLY A 236 1.29 10.33 5.03
C GLY A 236 -0.13 10.76 5.39
N PRO A 237 -0.32 11.65 6.38
CA PRO A 237 -1.62 11.87 7.01
C PRO A 237 -2.65 12.49 6.05
N THR A 238 -2.23 13.45 5.23
CA THR A 238 -3.11 14.08 4.22
C THR A 238 -3.59 13.06 3.20
N LYS A 239 -2.67 12.23 2.69
CA LYS A 239 -2.95 11.16 1.72
C LYS A 239 -3.90 10.13 2.34
N TYR A 240 -3.62 9.68 3.56
CA TYR A 240 -4.45 8.73 4.29
C TYR A 240 -5.88 9.23 4.44
N GLN A 241 -6.07 10.47 4.89
CA GLN A 241 -7.41 11.03 5.06
C GLN A 241 -8.12 11.23 3.71
N PHE A 242 -7.42 11.72 2.70
CA PHE A 242 -7.98 11.88 1.37
C PHE A 242 -8.42 10.54 0.76
N GLU A 243 -7.58 9.52 0.86
CA GLU A 243 -7.90 8.16 0.41
C GLU A 243 -9.15 7.63 1.12
N LYS A 244 -9.15 7.68 2.46
CA LYS A 244 -10.28 7.23 3.29
C LYS A 244 -11.58 7.95 2.92
N ILE A 245 -11.55 9.27 2.77
CA ILE A 245 -12.71 10.07 2.35
C ILE A 245 -13.14 9.68 0.94
N SER A 246 -12.20 9.51 0.01
CA SER A 246 -12.52 9.16 -1.37
C SER A 246 -13.29 7.84 -1.44
N TYR A 247 -12.89 6.81 -0.66
CA TYR A 247 -13.58 5.52 -0.59
C TYR A 247 -14.99 5.59 -0.01
N VAL A 248 -15.33 6.62 0.77
CA VAL A 248 -16.71 6.91 1.18
C VAL A 248 -17.45 7.67 0.07
N MET A 249 -16.80 8.69 -0.50
CA MET A 249 -17.41 9.60 -1.47
C MET A 249 -17.74 8.94 -2.80
N ILE A 250 -17.04 7.86 -3.17
CA ILE A 250 -17.44 7.07 -4.35
C ILE A 250 -18.87 6.53 -4.22
N TRP A 251 -19.39 6.31 -3.01
CA TRP A 251 -20.77 5.84 -2.78
C TRP A 251 -21.76 6.99 -2.53
N VAL A 252 -21.32 8.04 -1.84
CA VAL A 252 -22.19 9.17 -1.49
C VAL A 252 -22.57 9.99 -2.72
N ILE A 253 -21.62 10.29 -3.61
CA ILE A 253 -21.86 11.13 -4.79
C ILE A 253 -22.92 10.52 -5.72
N PRO A 254 -22.86 9.22 -6.10
CA PRO A 254 -23.86 8.64 -7.00
C PRO A 254 -25.27 8.65 -6.41
N ILE A 255 -25.40 8.34 -5.11
CA ILE A 255 -26.69 8.38 -4.39
C ILE A 255 -27.23 9.82 -4.39
N PHE A 256 -26.38 10.80 -4.09
CA PHE A 256 -26.75 12.20 -4.10
C PHE A 256 -27.17 12.70 -5.49
N CYS A 257 -26.48 12.28 -6.55
CA CYS A 257 -26.85 12.57 -7.93
C CYS A 257 -28.24 12.02 -8.28
N ILE A 258 -28.52 10.77 -7.93
CA ILE A 258 -29.82 10.13 -8.15
C ILE A 258 -30.93 10.88 -7.39
N PHE A 259 -30.71 11.12 -6.09
CA PHE A 259 -31.68 11.83 -5.26
C PHE A 259 -31.99 13.23 -5.80
N SER A 260 -30.95 14.01 -6.10
CA SER A 260 -31.10 15.36 -6.66
C SER A 260 -31.81 15.36 -8.00
N GLY A 261 -31.50 14.39 -8.87
CA GLY A 261 -32.19 14.18 -10.14
C GLY A 261 -33.68 13.90 -9.96
N PHE A 262 -34.05 13.01 -9.02
CA PHE A 262 -35.45 12.72 -8.70
C PHE A 262 -36.21 13.93 -8.14
N VAL A 263 -35.56 14.70 -7.25
CA VAL A 263 -36.15 15.94 -6.74
C VAL A 263 -36.45 16.88 -7.91
N ILE A 264 -35.47 17.17 -8.77
CA ILE A 264 -35.68 18.05 -9.94
C ILE A 264 -36.82 17.55 -10.83
N LEU A 265 -36.89 16.26 -11.12
CA LEU A 265 -37.94 15.67 -11.94
C LEU A 265 -39.34 15.73 -11.32
N LYS A 266 -39.44 15.73 -9.98
CA LYS A 266 -40.71 15.80 -9.26
C LYS A 266 -41.31 17.22 -9.26
N TRP A 267 -40.45 18.25 -9.24
CA TRP A 267 -40.87 19.65 -9.06
C TRP A 267 -40.96 20.46 -10.37
N VAL A 268 -40.72 19.84 -11.52
CA VAL A 268 -40.65 20.49 -12.85
C VAL A 268 -41.72 19.95 -13.82
#